data_AF-A0A497R991-F1
#
_entry.id   AF-A0A497R991-F1
#
_cell.length_a   1.000
_cell.length_b   1.000
_cell.length_c   1.000
_cell.angle_alpha   90.00
_cell.angle_beta   90.00
_cell.angle_gamma   90.00
#
_symmetry.space_group_name_H-M   'P 1'
#
loop_
_entity.id
_entity.type
_entity.pdbx_description
1 polymer ?
#
loop_
_entity_poly.entity_id
_entity_poly.type
_entity_poly.pdbx_seq_one_letter_code
_entity_poly.pdbx_strand_id
1 'polypeptide(L)'
;MTEKKDKKKELYSLQNEIAQRNLEKNYQKISDPNYSLFDNEYNNFKFMKRSVFSIIAVGMPLFVIGLIILIKKSIFGVIPLTFGALGVMIIIYLPIHFLEAKKFTTVLRAKESKEPGKLLELAKKYSLSNSTFDQGVARLATFLLIDETSLQIAMLLKDRLSQKKPPRLRELLKAFHLLAIKLGYQTANELFQSLEKDSNKSQKASVEDEDTEIVIPITKIYFLDHLPEKAKCMISGLEIDFFADEVVACPYCSAFAKKALLATWLEENTFCPVCRRELRIADCPTVQISSNKK
;
A
#
# COMPACT_ATOMS: atom_id res chain seq x y z
N MET A 1 -6.97 28.28 31.07
CA MET A 1 -6.24 27.20 30.33
C MET A 1 -7.17 26.29 29.50
N THR A 2 -8.47 26.25 29.81
CA THR A 2 -9.53 25.52 29.09
C THR A 2 -9.84 26.10 27.71
N GLU A 3 -9.93 27.43 27.59
CA GLU A 3 -10.29 28.12 26.32
C GLU A 3 -9.31 27.83 25.14
N LYS A 4 -8.01 27.63 25.43
CA LYS A 4 -7.02 27.25 24.40
C LYS A 4 -7.16 25.80 23.93
N LYS A 5 -7.70 24.90 24.76
CA LYS A 5 -7.96 23.50 24.37
C LYS A 5 -9.18 23.42 23.45
N ASP A 6 -10.20 24.22 23.72
CA ASP A 6 -11.45 24.19 22.95
C ASP A 6 -11.28 24.79 21.55
N LYS A 7 -10.61 25.95 21.42
CA LYS A 7 -10.27 26.54 20.11
C LYS A 7 -9.42 25.61 19.23
N LYS A 8 -8.55 24.80 19.84
CA LYS A 8 -7.74 23.82 19.10
C LYS A 8 -8.59 22.65 18.60
N LYS A 9 -9.55 22.20 19.40
CA LYS A 9 -10.47 21.10 19.05
C LYS A 9 -11.40 21.52 17.90
N GLU A 10 -11.87 22.76 17.92
CA GLU A 10 -12.70 23.36 16.87
C GLU A 10 -11.94 23.58 15.55
N LEU A 11 -10.67 24.01 15.63
CA LEU A 11 -9.81 24.11 14.45
C LEU A 11 -9.58 22.72 13.80
N TYR A 12 -9.42 21.67 14.61
CA TYR A 12 -9.29 20.30 14.11
C TYR A 12 -10.58 19.78 13.46
N SER A 13 -11.75 20.06 14.04
CA SER A 13 -13.02 19.65 13.41
C SER A 13 -13.24 20.36 12.09
N LEU A 14 -12.98 21.67 12.00
CA LEU A 14 -13.14 22.43 10.76
C LEU A 14 -12.16 21.98 9.66
N GLN A 15 -10.90 21.70 10.01
CA GLN A 15 -9.92 21.18 9.05
C GLN A 15 -10.30 19.79 8.55
N ASN A 16 -10.85 18.94 9.41
CA ASN A 16 -11.39 17.64 9.02
C ASN A 16 -12.57 17.78 8.07
N GLU A 17 -13.48 18.71 8.32
CA GLU A 17 -14.68 18.92 7.50
C GLU A 17 -14.32 19.43 6.09
N ILE A 18 -13.37 20.37 5.98
CA ILE A 18 -12.87 20.85 4.68
C ILE A 18 -12.11 19.75 3.93
N ALA A 19 -11.34 18.94 4.65
CA ALA A 19 -10.66 17.79 4.06
C ALA A 19 -11.68 16.77 3.54
N GLN A 20 -12.74 16.50 4.31
CA GLN A 20 -13.84 15.62 3.94
C GLN A 20 -14.59 16.10 2.71
N ARG A 21 -15.00 17.37 2.62
CA ARG A 21 -15.70 17.89 1.41
C ARG A 21 -14.86 17.79 0.13
N ASN A 22 -13.56 18.01 0.21
CA ASN A 22 -12.67 17.83 -0.96
C ASN A 22 -12.41 16.36 -1.29
N LEU A 23 -12.48 15.49 -0.27
CA LEU A 23 -12.43 14.05 -0.43
C LEU A 23 -13.71 13.51 -1.05
N GLU A 24 -14.89 13.96 -0.64
CA GLU A 24 -16.20 13.58 -1.19
C GLU A 24 -16.27 13.78 -2.70
N LYS A 25 -15.77 14.91 -3.22
CA LYS A 25 -15.69 15.14 -4.67
C LYS A 25 -14.82 14.13 -5.41
N ASN A 26 -13.78 13.62 -4.75
CA ASN A 26 -12.90 12.58 -5.31
C ASN A 26 -13.29 11.17 -4.86
N TYR A 27 -14.32 11.05 -4.00
CA TYR A 27 -14.64 9.82 -3.30
C TYR A 27 -15.09 8.77 -4.27
N GLN A 28 -15.99 9.11 -5.20
CA GLN A 28 -16.46 8.18 -6.24
C GLN A 28 -15.30 7.59 -7.05
N LYS A 29 -14.27 8.38 -7.35
CA LYS A 29 -13.09 7.91 -8.09
C LYS A 29 -12.22 6.98 -7.22
N ILE A 30 -12.08 7.29 -5.94
CA ILE A 30 -11.21 6.56 -5.01
C ILE A 30 -11.87 5.26 -4.52
N SER A 31 -13.19 5.28 -4.35
CA SER A 31 -14.00 4.13 -3.93
C SER A 31 -14.10 3.05 -5.00
N ASP A 32 -13.78 3.37 -6.25
CA ASP A 32 -13.67 2.36 -7.30
C ASP A 32 -12.59 1.34 -6.90
N PRO A 33 -12.92 0.03 -6.80
CA PRO A 33 -11.94 -1.01 -6.49
C PRO A 33 -10.80 -1.04 -7.50
N ASN A 34 -11.04 -0.63 -8.75
CA ASN A 34 -10.04 -0.62 -9.82
C ASN A 34 -9.12 0.61 -9.79
N TYR A 35 -9.41 1.62 -8.97
CA TYR A 35 -8.59 2.82 -8.90
C TYR A 35 -7.37 2.61 -7.99
N SER A 36 -6.16 2.55 -8.56
CA SER A 36 -4.92 2.54 -7.77
C SER A 36 -4.42 3.97 -7.51
N LEU A 37 -4.23 4.31 -6.23
CA LEU A 37 -3.61 5.57 -5.82
C LEU A 37 -2.17 5.66 -6.32
N PHE A 38 -1.44 4.56 -6.24
CA PHE A 38 -0.08 4.46 -6.71
C PHE A 38 -0.01 4.66 -8.23
N ASP A 39 -0.86 3.99 -9.01
CA ASP A 39 -0.86 4.09 -10.47
C ASP A 39 -1.22 5.49 -10.94
N ASN A 40 -2.13 6.18 -10.24
CA ASN A 40 -2.45 7.58 -10.56
C ASN A 40 -1.23 8.51 -10.35
N GLU A 41 -0.52 8.39 -9.23
CA GLU A 41 0.72 9.16 -9.00
C GLU A 41 1.84 8.76 -9.98
N TYR A 42 1.94 7.46 -10.29
CA TYR A 42 2.91 6.94 -11.26
C TYR A 42 2.63 7.43 -12.68
N ASN A 43 1.36 7.50 -13.09
CA ASN A 43 0.95 8.02 -14.39
C ASN A 43 1.25 9.52 -14.50
N ASN A 44 1.01 10.30 -13.44
CA ASN A 44 1.41 11.71 -13.39
C ASN A 44 2.94 11.86 -13.53
N PHE A 45 3.71 11.03 -12.82
CA PHE A 45 5.16 11.00 -12.94
C PHE A 45 5.62 10.60 -14.35
N LYS A 46 4.99 9.59 -14.97
CA LYS A 46 5.28 9.15 -16.34
C LYS A 46 5.01 10.26 -17.37
N PHE A 47 3.89 10.96 -17.22
CA PHE A 47 3.55 12.12 -18.05
C PHE A 47 4.61 13.22 -17.89
N MET A 48 4.96 13.57 -16.64
CA MET A 48 5.99 14.55 -16.34
C MET A 48 7.35 14.15 -16.94
N LYS A 49 7.77 12.89 -16.80
CA LYS A 49 9.00 12.34 -17.38
C LYS A 49 9.03 12.50 -18.90
N ARG A 50 7.90 12.24 -19.58
CA ARG A 50 7.78 12.42 -21.03
C ARG A 50 7.95 13.88 -21.44
N SER A 51 7.35 14.81 -20.70
CA SER A 51 7.49 16.24 -20.95
C SER A 51 8.94 16.71 -20.77
N VAL A 52 9.62 16.25 -19.72
CA VAL A 52 11.03 16.57 -19.45
C VAL A 52 11.95 16.03 -20.52
N PHE A 53 11.74 14.78 -20.93
CA PHE A 53 12.51 14.19 -22.02
C PHE A 53 12.33 14.99 -23.32
N SER A 54 11.11 15.45 -23.60
CA SER A 54 10.84 16.31 -24.76
C SER A 54 11.54 17.66 -24.66
N ILE A 55 11.53 18.30 -23.48
CA ILE A 55 12.25 19.56 -23.22
C ILE A 55 13.75 19.39 -23.38
N ILE A 56 14.33 18.29 -22.91
CA ILE A 56 15.78 18.02 -23.06
C ILE A 56 16.12 17.73 -24.52
N ALA A 57 15.32 16.88 -25.19
CA ALA A 57 15.56 16.48 -26.57
C ALA A 57 15.52 17.67 -27.55
N VAL A 58 14.64 18.65 -27.31
CA VAL A 58 14.52 19.87 -28.13
C VAL A 58 15.41 20.99 -27.61
N GLY A 59 15.44 21.19 -26.29
CA GLY A 59 16.11 22.31 -25.64
C GLY A 59 17.63 22.18 -25.59
N MET A 60 18.17 20.97 -25.46
CA MET A 60 19.63 20.78 -25.41
C MET A 60 20.30 21.10 -26.76
N PRO A 61 19.80 20.64 -27.93
CA PRO A 61 20.34 21.07 -29.22
C PRO A 61 20.27 22.59 -29.43
N LEU A 62 19.14 23.20 -29.08
CA LEU A 62 18.94 24.66 -29.16
C LEU A 62 19.92 25.43 -28.28
N PHE A 63 20.17 24.94 -27.06
CA PHE A 63 21.16 25.51 -26.16
C PHE A 63 22.57 25.43 -26.76
N VAL A 64 22.96 24.29 -27.33
CA VAL A 64 24.29 24.13 -27.98
C VAL A 64 24.43 25.06 -29.18
N ILE A 65 23.41 25.20 -30.03
CA ILE A 65 23.42 26.15 -31.16
C ILE A 65 23.60 27.58 -30.65
N GLY A 66 22.87 27.98 -29.61
CA GLY A 66 23.02 29.30 -28.98
C GLY A 66 24.44 29.53 -28.45
N LEU A 67 25.06 28.51 -27.85
CA LEU A 67 26.43 28.56 -27.35
C LEU A 67 27.46 28.72 -28.48
N ILE A 68 27.28 28.01 -29.61
CA ILE A 68 28.14 28.15 -30.80
C ILE A 68 28.04 29.56 -31.39
N ILE A 69 26.83 30.12 -31.49
CA ILE A 69 26.60 31.49 -31.99
C ILE A 69 27.30 32.52 -31.08
N LEU A 70 27.21 32.31 -29.76
CA LEU A 70 27.86 33.18 -28.77
C LEU A 70 29.40 33.13 -28.87
N ILE A 71 29.99 31.94 -29.03
CA ILE A 71 31.44 31.77 -29.19
C ILE A 71 31.95 32.47 -30.45
N LYS A 72 31.21 32.39 -31.56
CA LYS A 72 31.60 33.05 -32.82
C LYS A 72 31.51 34.59 -32.76
N LYS A 73 31.13 35.17 -31.61
CA LYS A 73 30.99 36.64 -31.37
C LYS A 73 30.22 37.36 -32.48
N SER A 74 29.35 36.63 -33.19
CA SER A 74 28.81 37.12 -34.45
C SER A 74 27.64 38.09 -34.22
N ILE A 75 26.94 37.99 -33.09
CA ILE A 75 25.77 38.80 -32.77
C ILE A 75 25.64 38.90 -31.23
N PHE A 76 25.90 40.09 -30.66
CA PHE A 76 25.43 40.42 -29.31
C PHE A 76 23.98 40.91 -29.43
N GLY A 77 23.03 40.23 -28.82
CA GLY A 77 21.60 40.55 -28.94
C GLY A 77 20.70 39.72 -28.02
N VAL A 78 19.40 39.71 -28.30
CA VAL A 78 18.37 39.03 -27.49
C VAL A 78 18.49 37.49 -27.56
N ILE A 79 19.04 36.97 -28.66
CA ILE A 79 19.10 35.53 -28.98
C ILE A 79 19.96 34.73 -27.97
N PRO A 80 21.19 35.14 -27.61
CA PRO A 80 21.95 34.48 -26.55
C PRO A 80 21.27 34.48 -25.18
N LEU A 81 20.50 35.53 -24.88
CA LEU A 81 19.80 35.66 -23.60
C LEU A 81 18.69 34.62 -23.45
N THR A 82 17.92 34.38 -24.52
CA THR A 82 16.84 33.38 -24.52
C THR A 82 17.39 31.96 -24.45
N PHE A 83 18.46 31.65 -25.18
CA PHE A 83 19.09 30.32 -25.10
C PHE A 83 19.79 30.09 -23.75
N GLY A 84 20.44 31.12 -23.20
CA GLY A 84 21.04 31.06 -21.87
C GLY A 84 20.02 30.76 -20.77
N ALA A 85 18.87 31.45 -20.78
CA ALA A 85 17.78 31.20 -19.84
C ALA A 85 17.24 29.75 -19.95
N LEU A 86 17.09 29.24 -21.18
CA LEU A 86 16.66 27.86 -21.41
C LEU A 86 17.64 26.84 -20.82
N GLY A 87 18.95 27.08 -21.00
CA GLY A 87 20.00 26.24 -20.42
C GLY A 87 19.97 26.21 -18.89
N VAL A 88 19.82 27.39 -18.25
CA VAL A 88 19.71 27.48 -16.79
C VAL A 88 18.48 26.71 -16.27
N MET A 89 17.34 26.82 -16.96
CA MET A 89 16.15 26.04 -16.62
C MET A 89 16.42 24.54 -16.70
N ILE A 90 17.06 24.05 -17.76
CA ILE A 90 17.41 22.62 -17.87
C ILE A 90 18.31 22.18 -16.70
N ILE A 91 19.32 22.97 -16.34
CA ILE A 91 20.25 22.67 -15.24
C ILE A 91 19.53 22.60 -13.89
N ILE A 92 18.54 23.46 -13.64
CA ILE A 92 17.79 23.48 -12.37
C ILE A 92 16.77 22.33 -12.31
N TYR A 93 16.08 22.04 -13.40
CA TYR A 93 14.99 21.05 -13.40
C TYR A 93 15.49 19.60 -13.47
N LEU A 94 16.61 19.34 -14.17
CA LEU A 94 17.13 17.98 -14.36
C LEU A 94 17.41 17.24 -13.03
N PRO A 95 18.08 17.85 -12.02
CA PRO A 95 18.31 17.21 -10.72
C PRO A 95 17.01 16.89 -9.97
N ILE A 96 16.01 17.77 -10.03
CA ILE A 96 14.71 17.57 -9.36
C ILE A 96 14.03 16.32 -9.93
N HIS A 97 13.97 16.21 -11.26
CA HIS A 97 13.41 15.03 -11.91
C HIS A 97 14.20 13.75 -11.66
N PHE A 98 15.52 13.84 -11.62
CA PHE A 98 16.36 12.70 -11.27
C PHE A 98 16.05 12.20 -9.85
N LEU A 99 15.90 13.12 -8.90
CA LEU A 99 15.49 12.79 -7.54
C LEU A 99 14.09 12.16 -7.52
N GLU A 100 13.09 12.71 -8.22
CA GLU A 100 11.77 12.08 -8.28
C GLU A 100 11.79 10.68 -8.90
N ALA A 101 12.53 10.50 -10.00
CA ALA A 101 12.71 9.20 -10.62
C ALA A 101 13.29 8.18 -9.64
N LYS A 102 14.31 8.60 -8.87
CA LYS A 102 14.92 7.76 -7.85
C LYS A 102 13.90 7.33 -6.79
N LYS A 103 12.97 8.22 -6.36
CA LYS A 103 11.90 7.85 -5.40
C LYS A 103 11.04 6.70 -5.93
N PHE A 104 10.52 6.84 -7.15
CA PHE A 104 9.67 5.83 -7.77
C PHE A 104 10.41 4.51 -8.00
N THR A 105 11.67 4.55 -8.46
CA THR A 105 12.45 3.33 -8.67
C THR A 105 12.68 2.54 -7.39
N THR A 106 12.90 3.22 -6.25
CA THR A 106 13.07 2.56 -4.95
C THR A 106 11.79 1.81 -4.54
N VAL A 107 10.63 2.45 -4.68
CA VAL A 107 9.35 1.84 -4.32
C VAL A 107 8.94 0.73 -5.30
N LEU A 108 9.17 0.92 -6.60
CA LEU A 108 8.91 -0.11 -7.62
C LEU A 108 9.78 -1.35 -7.42
N ARG A 109 11.06 -1.18 -7.10
CA ARG A 109 11.94 -2.33 -6.80
C ARG A 109 11.46 -3.12 -5.58
N ALA A 110 10.94 -2.42 -4.56
CA ALA A 110 10.32 -3.08 -3.41
C ALA A 110 9.03 -3.82 -3.80
N LYS A 111 8.18 -3.23 -4.66
CA LYS A 111 6.99 -3.89 -5.22
C LYS A 111 7.36 -5.17 -5.99
N GLU A 112 8.33 -5.08 -6.89
CA GLU A 112 8.79 -6.18 -7.73
C GLU A 112 9.36 -7.34 -6.91
N SER A 113 9.94 -7.06 -5.75
CA SER A 113 10.45 -8.09 -4.85
C SER A 113 9.36 -8.97 -4.21
N LYS A 114 8.07 -8.60 -4.34
CA LYS A 114 6.90 -9.30 -3.76
C LYS A 114 6.98 -9.54 -2.25
N GLU A 115 7.87 -8.84 -1.56
CA GLU A 115 8.02 -8.92 -0.10
C GLU A 115 7.32 -7.71 0.54
N PRO A 116 6.11 -7.88 1.11
CA PRO A 116 5.37 -6.77 1.73
C PRO A 116 6.12 -6.14 2.90
N GLY A 117 7.01 -6.91 3.56
CA GLY A 117 7.88 -6.44 4.63
C GLY A 117 8.81 -5.31 4.20
N LYS A 118 9.36 -5.34 2.98
CA LYS A 118 10.24 -4.29 2.46
C LYS A 118 9.49 -2.98 2.23
N LEU A 119 8.27 -3.05 1.69
CA LEU A 119 7.42 -1.88 1.52
C LEU A 119 7.03 -1.25 2.87
N LEU A 120 6.72 -2.10 3.86
CA LEU A 120 6.43 -1.66 5.22
C LEU A 120 7.66 -1.00 5.86
N GLU A 121 8.85 -1.56 5.65
CA GLU A 121 10.12 -0.97 6.11
C GLU A 121 10.36 0.40 5.49
N LEU A 122 10.16 0.55 4.17
CA LEU A 122 10.27 1.84 3.49
C LEU A 122 9.28 2.87 4.06
N ALA A 123 8.03 2.47 4.26
CA ALA A 123 7.00 3.33 4.84
C ALA A 123 7.32 3.73 6.30
N LYS A 124 7.97 2.84 7.08
CA LYS A 124 8.44 3.07 8.45
C LYS A 124 9.65 3.98 8.52
N LYS A 125 10.72 3.61 7.81
CA LYS A 125 12.02 4.25 7.84
C LYS A 125 11.93 5.71 7.39
N TYR A 126 11.24 5.95 6.28
CA TYR A 126 11.27 7.25 5.65
C TYR A 126 10.18 8.22 6.12
N SER A 127 9.18 7.75 6.88
CA SER A 127 8.16 8.64 7.44
C SER A 127 8.67 9.57 8.53
N LEU A 128 9.73 9.15 9.23
CA LEU A 128 10.35 9.94 10.30
C LEU A 128 11.46 10.85 9.79
N SER A 129 11.83 10.73 8.50
CA SER A 129 12.86 11.57 7.91
C SER A 129 12.35 13.01 7.75
N ASN A 130 13.24 13.98 7.97
CA ASN A 130 13.00 15.38 7.66
C ASN A 130 13.17 15.70 6.17
N SER A 131 13.76 14.80 5.39
CA SER A 131 14.00 14.97 3.95
C SER A 131 12.71 14.89 3.14
N THR A 132 12.48 15.87 2.28
CA THR A 132 11.35 15.88 1.32
C THR A 132 11.43 14.72 0.33
N PHE A 133 12.64 14.21 0.06
CA PHE A 133 12.83 13.04 -0.79
C PHE A 133 12.31 11.77 -0.10
N ASP A 134 12.80 11.51 1.11
CA ASP A 134 12.47 10.32 1.89
C ASP A 134 10.97 10.26 2.16
N GLN A 135 10.37 11.37 2.56
CA GLN A 135 8.94 11.43 2.81
C GLN A 135 8.11 11.13 1.55
N GLY A 136 8.61 11.48 0.37
CA GLY A 136 7.99 11.11 -0.90
C GLY A 136 8.05 9.59 -1.13
N VAL A 137 9.17 8.94 -0.80
CA VAL A 137 9.30 7.47 -0.82
C VAL A 137 8.31 6.84 0.15
N ALA A 138 8.23 7.34 1.39
CA ALA A 138 7.29 6.84 2.40
C ALA A 138 5.83 6.95 1.94
N ARG A 139 5.47 8.09 1.33
CA ARG A 139 4.12 8.32 0.80
C ARG A 139 3.78 7.33 -0.33
N LEU A 140 4.68 7.16 -1.30
CA LEU A 140 4.47 6.22 -2.40
C LEU A 140 4.38 4.78 -1.92
N ALA A 141 5.26 4.37 -0.99
CA ALA A 141 5.19 3.06 -0.36
C ALA A 141 3.85 2.87 0.37
N THR A 142 3.37 3.87 1.11
CA THR A 142 2.08 3.83 1.81
C THR A 142 0.91 3.72 0.83
N PHE A 143 0.92 4.42 -0.31
CA PHE A 143 -0.15 4.31 -1.31
C PHE A 143 -0.23 2.92 -1.93
N LEU A 144 0.91 2.34 -2.26
CA LEU A 144 0.98 0.99 -2.82
C LEU A 144 0.49 -0.06 -1.82
N LEU A 145 0.90 0.11 -0.58
CA LEU A 145 0.44 -0.68 0.56
C LEU A 145 -1.08 -0.55 0.79
N ILE A 146 -1.65 0.66 0.66
CA ILE A 146 -3.10 0.90 0.73
C ILE A 146 -3.82 0.19 -0.42
N ASP A 147 -3.28 0.27 -1.63
CA ASP A 147 -3.84 -0.42 -2.80
C ASP A 147 -3.80 -1.95 -2.63
N GLU A 148 -2.82 -2.48 -1.90
CA GLU A 148 -2.74 -3.91 -1.50
C GLU A 148 -3.65 -4.26 -0.31
N THR A 149 -4.40 -3.31 0.25
CA THR A 149 -5.37 -3.51 1.35
C THR A 149 -4.80 -4.17 2.62
N SER A 150 -3.51 -4.00 2.90
CA SER A 150 -2.89 -4.69 4.05
C SER A 150 -3.32 -4.10 5.41
N LEU A 151 -3.87 -4.95 6.28
CA LEU A 151 -4.32 -4.58 7.63
C LEU A 151 -3.17 -4.06 8.51
N GLN A 152 -1.93 -4.52 8.26
CA GLN A 152 -0.74 -4.09 9.01
C GLN A 152 -0.48 -2.58 8.86
N ILE A 153 -0.87 -1.99 7.73
CA ILE A 153 -0.72 -0.56 7.47
C ILE A 153 -1.77 0.23 8.26
N ALA A 154 -2.97 -0.33 8.40
CA ALA A 154 -4.03 0.29 9.19
C ALA A 154 -3.57 0.45 10.64
N MET A 155 -2.95 -0.59 11.21
CA MET A 155 -2.34 -0.54 12.53
C MET A 155 -1.20 0.49 12.60
N LEU A 156 -0.28 0.47 11.64
CA LEU A 156 0.83 1.44 11.58
C LEU A 156 0.34 2.90 11.52
N LEU A 157 -0.65 3.19 10.68
CA LEU A 157 -1.22 4.51 10.53
C LEU A 157 -1.98 4.93 11.79
N LYS A 158 -2.73 4.01 12.40
CA LYS A 158 -3.38 4.21 13.70
C LYS A 158 -2.37 4.57 14.78
N ASP A 159 -1.31 3.79 14.94
CA ASP A 159 -0.27 4.03 15.96
C ASP A 159 0.37 5.40 15.79
N ARG A 160 0.60 5.83 14.54
CA ARG A 160 1.10 7.17 14.24
C ARG A 160 0.11 8.26 14.58
N LEU A 161 -1.16 8.09 14.23
CA LEU A 161 -2.22 9.05 14.55
C LEU A 161 -2.42 9.21 16.06
N SER A 162 -2.20 8.15 16.83
CA SER A 162 -2.28 8.14 18.30
C SER A 162 -1.12 8.86 19.00
N GLN A 163 -0.06 9.24 18.28
CA GLN A 163 1.05 10.00 18.88
C GLN A 163 0.59 11.39 19.32
N LYS A 164 1.17 11.92 20.40
CA LYS A 164 0.81 13.24 20.99
C LYS A 164 0.95 14.40 19.99
N LYS A 165 1.88 14.30 19.04
CA LYS A 165 2.12 15.27 17.97
C LYS A 165 2.49 14.50 16.69
N PRO A 166 1.50 13.98 15.97
CA PRO A 166 1.78 13.19 14.78
C PRO A 166 2.39 14.11 13.70
N PRO A 167 3.54 13.74 13.12
CA PRO A 167 4.09 14.50 12.01
C PRO A 167 3.09 14.43 10.85
N ARG A 168 2.77 15.58 10.25
CA ARG A 168 1.90 15.63 9.05
C ARG A 168 0.55 14.94 9.27
N LEU A 169 -0.12 15.34 10.35
CA LEU A 169 -1.45 14.85 10.73
C LEU A 169 -2.43 14.81 9.54
N ARG A 170 -2.42 15.85 8.69
CA ARG A 170 -3.34 15.96 7.54
C ARG A 170 -3.11 14.85 6.53
N GLU A 171 -1.86 14.55 6.20
CA GLU A 171 -1.48 13.50 5.26
C GLU A 171 -1.73 12.10 5.83
N LEU A 172 -1.46 11.90 7.13
CA LEU A 172 -1.76 10.65 7.83
C LEU A 172 -3.27 10.38 7.88
N LEU A 173 -4.07 11.38 8.25
CA LEU A 173 -5.53 11.27 8.25
C LEU A 173 -6.07 10.99 6.84
N LYS A 174 -5.51 11.66 5.82
CA LYS A 174 -5.86 11.39 4.42
C LYS A 174 -5.54 9.93 4.06
N ALA A 175 -4.33 9.46 4.33
CA ALA A 175 -3.93 8.08 4.04
C ALA A 175 -4.81 7.05 4.76
N PHE A 176 -5.11 7.30 6.04
CA PHE A 176 -5.93 6.42 6.87
C PHE A 176 -7.39 6.39 6.40
N HIS A 177 -7.93 7.53 5.98
CA HIS A 177 -9.27 7.61 5.40
C HIS A 177 -9.36 6.91 4.05
N LEU A 178 -8.36 7.08 3.17
CA LEU A 178 -8.27 6.36 1.90
C LEU A 178 -8.24 4.84 2.12
N LEU A 179 -7.47 4.39 3.11
CA LEU A 179 -7.41 2.99 3.50
C LEU A 179 -8.76 2.48 4.01
N ALA A 180 -9.44 3.26 4.86
CA ALA A 180 -10.77 2.91 5.36
C ALA A 180 -11.75 2.68 4.20
N ILE A 181 -11.79 3.59 3.23
CA ILE A 181 -12.64 3.46 2.04
C ILE A 181 -12.29 2.19 1.25
N LYS A 182 -10.99 1.94 1.02
CA LYS A 182 -10.52 0.74 0.28
C LYS A 182 -10.85 -0.56 0.99
N LEU A 183 -10.91 -0.54 2.32
CA LEU A 183 -11.33 -1.67 3.14
C LEU A 183 -12.86 -1.78 3.31
N GLY A 184 -13.65 -0.91 2.66
CA GLY A 184 -15.11 -0.95 2.70
C GLY A 184 -15.76 -0.22 3.87
N TYR A 185 -15.00 0.54 4.66
CA TYR A 185 -15.53 1.39 5.73
C TYR A 185 -15.99 2.74 5.17
N GLN A 186 -17.06 3.31 5.74
CA GLN A 186 -17.58 4.60 5.29
C GLN A 186 -16.72 5.75 5.82
N THR A 187 -16.18 5.58 7.04
CA THR A 187 -15.39 6.60 7.70
C THR A 187 -14.09 6.05 8.28
N ALA A 188 -13.11 6.94 8.44
CA ALA A 188 -11.85 6.62 9.11
C ALA A 188 -12.07 6.21 10.58
N ASN A 189 -13.09 6.77 11.23
CA ASN A 189 -13.43 6.48 12.62
C ASN A 189 -13.94 5.05 12.78
N GLU A 190 -14.72 4.52 11.82
CA GLU A 190 -15.16 3.13 11.84
C GLU A 190 -13.98 2.16 11.79
N LEU A 191 -13.03 2.40 10.88
CA LEU A 191 -11.79 1.63 10.82
C LEU A 191 -10.99 1.75 12.12
N PHE A 192 -10.92 2.95 12.70
CA PHE A 192 -10.23 3.16 13.98
C PHE A 192 -10.84 2.31 15.11
N GLN A 193 -12.17 2.33 15.21
CA GLN A 193 -12.91 1.55 16.21
C GLN A 193 -12.80 0.04 15.99
N SER A 194 -12.81 -0.45 14.75
CA SER A 194 -12.63 -1.87 14.47
C SER A 194 -11.25 -2.34 14.92
N LEU A 195 -10.21 -1.59 14.59
CA LEU A 195 -8.84 -1.88 15.03
C LEU A 195 -8.68 -1.81 16.56
N GLU A 196 -9.41 -0.94 17.26
CA GLU A 196 -9.41 -0.92 18.74
C GLU A 196 -10.11 -2.13 19.35
N LYS A 197 -11.25 -2.56 18.79
CA LYS A 197 -11.94 -3.77 19.25
C LYS A 197 -11.05 -4.99 19.12
N ASP A 198 -10.32 -5.12 18.01
CA ASP A 198 -9.39 -6.22 17.79
C ASP A 198 -8.20 -6.17 18.75
N SER A 199 -7.63 -4.98 18.99
CA SER A 199 -6.54 -4.80 19.97
C SER A 199 -6.97 -5.20 21.38
N ASN A 200 -8.17 -4.80 21.80
CA ASN A 200 -8.72 -5.10 23.12
C ASN A 200 -9.13 -6.58 23.26
N LYS A 201 -9.53 -7.22 22.15
CA LYS A 201 -9.83 -8.65 22.11
C LYS A 201 -8.55 -9.49 22.26
N SER A 202 -7.46 -9.08 21.62
CA SER A 202 -6.13 -9.69 21.81
C SER A 202 -5.58 -9.46 23.22
N GLN A 203 -5.78 -8.28 23.83
CA GLN A 203 -5.34 -7.99 25.20
C GLN A 203 -6.18 -8.70 26.29
N LYS A 204 -7.46 -9.02 26.02
CA LYS A 204 -8.28 -9.84 26.94
C LYS A 204 -8.00 -11.34 26.81
N ALA A 205 -7.32 -11.77 25.74
CA ALA A 205 -6.86 -13.15 25.58
C ALA A 205 -5.44 -13.37 26.12
N SER A 206 -4.65 -12.31 26.37
CA SER A 206 -3.24 -12.42 26.76
C SER A 206 -2.99 -12.50 28.28
N VAL A 207 -3.89 -13.15 29.04
CA VAL A 207 -3.63 -13.50 30.45
C VAL A 207 -3.28 -14.99 30.61
N GLU A 208 -3.38 -15.80 29.56
CA GLU A 208 -2.88 -17.20 29.57
C GLU A 208 -2.14 -17.49 28.26
N ASP A 209 -0.84 -17.76 28.41
CA ASP A 209 0.18 -18.31 27.50
C ASP A 209 0.66 -17.53 26.25
N GLU A 210 2.00 -17.43 26.18
CA GLU A 210 2.83 -16.88 25.11
C GLU A 210 2.85 -17.80 23.88
N ASP A 211 2.45 -17.25 22.73
CA ASP A 211 2.93 -17.52 21.34
C ASP A 211 1.78 -17.22 20.35
N THR A 212 1.59 -15.95 19.98
CA THR A 212 0.49 -15.57 19.07
C THR A 212 0.94 -15.52 17.62
N GLU A 213 0.77 -16.68 16.99
CA GLU A 213 0.58 -16.85 15.56
C GLU A 213 -0.62 -16.02 15.06
N ILE A 214 -0.51 -15.54 13.82
CA ILE A 214 -1.61 -14.93 13.08
C ILE A 214 -2.68 -16.00 12.87
N VAL A 215 -3.69 -16.06 13.75
CA VAL A 215 -4.86 -16.91 13.59
C VAL A 215 -5.85 -16.18 12.69
N ILE A 216 -5.99 -16.64 11.45
CA ILE A 216 -7.04 -16.20 10.53
C ILE A 216 -8.38 -16.50 11.22
N PRO A 217 -9.34 -15.55 11.29
CA PRO A 217 -10.62 -15.79 11.92
C PRO A 217 -11.27 -17.02 11.30
N ILE A 218 -11.55 -18.03 12.13
CA ILE A 218 -12.20 -19.29 11.78
C ILE A 218 -13.63 -18.98 11.34
N THR A 219 -13.76 -18.51 10.11
CA THR A 219 -15.00 -18.57 9.35
C THR A 219 -15.04 -19.99 8.80
N LYS A 220 -16.12 -20.73 9.10
CA LYS A 220 -16.24 -22.15 8.72
C LYS A 220 -16.09 -22.41 7.20
N ILE A 221 -16.21 -21.36 6.39
CA ILE A 221 -16.17 -21.40 4.93
C ILE A 221 -15.18 -20.36 4.41
N TYR A 222 -14.19 -20.81 3.64
CA TYR A 222 -13.19 -19.99 2.97
C TYR A 222 -13.59 -19.85 1.50
N PHE A 223 -13.96 -18.63 1.07
CA PHE A 223 -14.33 -18.38 -0.31
C PHE A 223 -13.12 -17.98 -1.14
N LEU A 224 -12.90 -18.66 -2.27
CA LEU A 224 -11.89 -18.28 -3.25
C LEU A 224 -12.57 -17.52 -4.41
N ASP A 225 -12.04 -16.33 -4.73
CA ASP A 225 -12.47 -15.55 -5.89
C ASP A 225 -11.98 -16.13 -7.22
N HIS A 226 -10.81 -16.77 -7.19
CA HIS A 226 -10.16 -17.39 -8.35
C HIS A 226 -9.57 -18.74 -7.96
N LEU A 227 -9.77 -19.77 -8.80
CA LEU A 227 -9.13 -21.07 -8.58
C LEU A 227 -7.62 -20.97 -8.88
N PRO A 228 -6.77 -21.44 -7.96
CA PRO A 228 -5.38 -21.68 -8.30
C PRO A 228 -5.28 -22.82 -9.31
N GLU A 229 -4.80 -22.55 -10.53
CA GLU A 229 -4.77 -23.47 -11.68
C GLU A 229 -4.04 -24.81 -11.42
N LYS A 230 -3.22 -24.90 -10.35
CA LYS A 230 -2.39 -26.07 -10.02
C LYS A 230 -2.32 -26.34 -8.52
N ALA A 231 -3.45 -26.26 -7.82
CA ALA A 231 -3.48 -26.61 -6.41
C ALA A 231 -3.18 -28.10 -6.21
N LYS A 232 -2.20 -28.40 -5.36
CA LYS A 232 -1.85 -29.76 -4.99
C LYS A 232 -2.28 -30.05 -3.55
N CYS A 233 -2.74 -31.26 -3.32
CA CYS A 233 -3.05 -31.77 -2.00
C CYS A 233 -1.76 -31.90 -1.17
N MET A 234 -1.72 -31.29 0.01
CA MET A 234 -0.56 -31.37 0.89
C MET A 234 -0.28 -32.78 1.45
N ILE A 235 -1.25 -33.71 1.34
CA ILE A 235 -1.10 -35.10 1.78
C ILE A 235 -0.62 -35.97 0.62
N SER A 236 -1.37 -36.02 -0.48
CA SER A 236 -1.04 -36.91 -1.61
C SER A 236 -0.09 -36.32 -2.65
N GLY A 237 0.13 -34.99 -2.64
CA GLY A 237 0.88 -34.29 -3.68
C GLY A 237 0.19 -34.21 -5.06
N LEU A 238 -1.00 -34.81 -5.19
CA LEU A 238 -1.79 -34.83 -6.43
C LEU A 238 -2.62 -33.56 -6.58
N GLU A 239 -3.03 -33.24 -7.80
CA GLU A 239 -3.92 -32.11 -8.07
C GLU A 239 -5.30 -32.30 -7.41
N ILE A 240 -5.88 -31.20 -6.95
CA ILE A 240 -7.19 -31.17 -6.29
C ILE A 240 -8.24 -30.70 -7.30
N ASP A 241 -9.36 -31.43 -7.37
CA ASP A 241 -10.55 -30.98 -8.07
C ASP A 241 -11.49 -30.30 -7.06
N PHE A 242 -11.55 -28.97 -7.07
CA PHE A 242 -12.40 -28.19 -6.16
C PHE A 242 -13.90 -28.37 -6.41
N PHE A 243 -14.31 -29.00 -7.51
CA PHE A 243 -15.71 -29.30 -7.80
C PHE A 243 -16.12 -30.70 -7.34
N ALA A 244 -15.21 -31.68 -7.45
CA ALA A 244 -15.48 -33.07 -7.09
C ALA A 244 -15.09 -33.40 -5.65
N ASP A 245 -14.07 -32.75 -5.10
CA ASP A 245 -13.53 -33.04 -3.78
C ASP A 245 -14.03 -32.06 -2.71
N GLU A 246 -14.26 -32.54 -1.48
CA GLU A 246 -14.41 -31.65 -0.33
C GLU A 246 -13.03 -31.16 0.11
N VAL A 247 -12.73 -29.89 -0.17
CA VAL A 247 -11.41 -29.29 0.06
C VAL A 247 -11.41 -28.48 1.35
N VAL A 248 -10.37 -28.64 2.15
CA VAL A 248 -10.11 -27.83 3.35
C VAL A 248 -8.75 -27.16 3.25
N ALA A 249 -8.61 -26.01 3.90
CA ALA A 249 -7.35 -25.27 3.99
C ALA A 249 -6.81 -25.29 5.41
N CYS A 250 -5.48 -25.39 5.57
CA CYS A 250 -4.85 -25.19 6.87
C CYS A 250 -5.02 -23.72 7.31
N PRO A 251 -5.54 -23.43 8.51
CA PRO A 251 -5.79 -22.05 8.97
C PRO A 251 -4.48 -21.27 9.22
N TYR A 252 -3.35 -21.97 9.33
CA TYR A 252 -2.05 -21.36 9.63
C TYR A 252 -1.22 -21.06 8.38
N CYS A 253 -1.16 -21.99 7.42
CA CYS A 253 -0.29 -21.88 6.24
C CYS A 253 -1.05 -21.87 4.91
N SER A 254 -2.38 -21.97 4.93
CA SER A 254 -3.25 -21.98 3.75
C SER A 254 -2.97 -23.11 2.74
N ALA A 255 -2.25 -24.16 3.15
CA ALA A 255 -2.09 -25.35 2.32
C ALA A 255 -3.41 -26.12 2.18
N PHE A 256 -3.72 -26.61 0.97
CA PHE A 256 -4.97 -27.29 0.66
C PHE A 256 -4.85 -28.81 0.81
N ALA A 257 -5.90 -29.46 1.31
CA ALA A 257 -6.03 -30.92 1.31
C ALA A 257 -7.47 -31.36 1.00
N LYS A 258 -7.61 -32.58 0.49
CA LYS A 258 -8.91 -33.27 0.50
C LYS A 258 -9.24 -33.58 1.96
N LYS A 259 -10.44 -33.23 2.41
CA LYS A 259 -10.87 -33.37 3.82
C LYS A 259 -10.72 -34.80 4.33
N ALA A 260 -11.10 -35.79 3.52
CA ALA A 260 -10.97 -37.21 3.87
C ALA A 260 -9.51 -37.61 4.10
N LEU A 261 -8.59 -37.21 3.22
CA LEU A 261 -7.17 -37.53 3.35
C LEU A 261 -6.51 -36.83 4.55
N LEU A 262 -6.89 -35.58 4.80
CA LEU A 262 -6.41 -34.86 5.97
C LEU A 262 -6.95 -35.46 7.27
N ALA A 263 -8.20 -35.92 7.29
CA ALA A 263 -8.78 -36.57 8.45
C ALA A 263 -8.03 -37.87 8.80
N THR A 264 -7.78 -38.74 7.81
CA THR A 264 -6.98 -39.97 8.02
C THR A 264 -5.56 -39.66 8.47
N TRP A 265 -4.91 -38.64 7.89
CA TRP A 265 -3.58 -38.20 8.36
C TRP A 265 -3.62 -37.75 9.82
N LEU A 266 -4.67 -37.03 10.21
CA LEU A 266 -4.82 -36.47 11.55
C LEU A 266 -5.21 -37.51 12.63
N GLU A 267 -5.60 -38.72 12.23
CA GLU A 267 -5.77 -39.86 13.16
C GLU A 267 -4.42 -40.36 13.69
N GLU A 268 -3.39 -40.31 12.86
CA GLU A 268 -2.03 -40.75 13.21
C GLU A 268 -1.10 -39.60 13.64
N ASN A 269 -1.38 -38.38 13.16
CA ASN A 269 -0.53 -37.20 13.36
C ASN A 269 -1.34 -36.04 13.89
N THR A 270 -0.92 -35.38 14.96
CA THR A 270 -1.66 -34.21 15.50
C THR A 270 -1.28 -32.89 14.84
N PHE A 271 -0.56 -32.90 13.71
CA PHE A 271 0.03 -31.70 13.10
C PHE A 271 -0.12 -31.62 11.58
N CYS A 272 -0.06 -30.39 11.05
CA CYS A 272 -0.07 -30.11 9.62
C CYS A 272 1.21 -30.62 8.93
N PRO A 273 1.13 -31.36 7.81
CA PRO A 273 2.30 -31.88 7.10
C PRO A 273 3.22 -30.79 6.53
N VAL A 274 2.69 -29.58 6.28
CA VAL A 274 3.42 -28.46 5.67
C VAL A 274 4.07 -27.58 6.72
N CYS A 275 3.27 -27.01 7.64
CA CYS A 275 3.78 -26.06 8.63
C CYS A 275 4.13 -26.67 9.99
N ARG A 276 3.83 -27.96 10.20
CA ARG A 276 4.12 -28.72 11.43
C ARG A 276 3.46 -28.19 12.72
N ARG A 277 2.48 -27.30 12.60
CA ARG A 277 1.67 -26.81 13.73
C ARG A 277 0.59 -27.81 14.09
N GLU A 278 0.20 -27.86 15.36
CA GLU A 278 -0.92 -28.68 15.81
C GLU A 278 -2.18 -28.32 15.01
N LEU A 279 -2.89 -29.32 14.53
CA LEU A 279 -4.02 -29.12 13.63
C LEU A 279 -5.14 -30.10 13.94
N ARG A 280 -6.36 -29.57 14.07
CA ARG A 280 -7.58 -30.40 14.15
C ARG A 280 -8.43 -30.17 12.92
N ILE A 281 -9.07 -31.23 12.43
CA ILE A 281 -9.91 -31.15 11.24
C ILE A 281 -11.08 -30.16 11.40
N ALA A 282 -11.55 -29.95 12.63
CA ALA A 282 -12.63 -29.02 12.95
C ALA A 282 -12.23 -27.55 12.79
N ASP A 283 -10.93 -27.24 12.87
CA ASP A 283 -10.40 -25.88 12.74
C ASP A 283 -10.07 -25.53 11.29
N CYS A 284 -10.10 -26.53 10.39
CA CYS A 284 -9.84 -26.35 8.97
C CYS A 284 -11.10 -25.82 8.26
N PRO A 285 -11.09 -24.57 7.74
CA PRO A 285 -12.22 -24.06 6.97
C PRO A 285 -12.40 -24.86 5.68
N THR A 286 -13.67 -25.09 5.32
CA THR A 286 -14.03 -25.72 4.05
C THR A 286 -13.93 -24.67 2.94
N VAL A 287 -13.24 -25.01 1.85
CA VAL A 287 -13.04 -24.11 0.72
C VAL A 287 -14.26 -24.23 -0.21
N GLN A 288 -14.92 -23.11 -0.48
CA GLN A 288 -16.00 -23.03 -1.47
C GLN A 288 -15.64 -22.04 -2.57
N ILE A 289 -15.98 -22.39 -3.81
CA ILE A 289 -15.84 -21.47 -4.94
C ILE A 289 -17.06 -20.57 -4.95
N SER A 290 -16.84 -19.26 -4.85
CA SER A 290 -17.93 -18.29 -5.01
C SER A 290 -18.48 -18.40 -6.43
N SER A 291 -19.71 -18.90 -6.59
CA SER A 291 -20.36 -19.06 -7.90
C SER A 291 -20.79 -17.74 -8.52
N ASN A 292 -20.37 -16.60 -7.94
CA ASN A 292 -20.83 -15.29 -8.33
C ASN A 292 -19.98 -14.72 -9.47
N LYS A 293 -20.38 -15.05 -10.72
CA LYS A 293 -20.41 -14.14 -11.88
C LYS A 293 -20.90 -14.86 -13.14
N LYS A 294 -22.17 -14.64 -13.47
CA LYS A 294 -22.57 -14.30 -14.85
C LYS A 294 -22.80 -12.80 -14.89
#